data_AF-A0A950NHI0-F1
#
_entry.id   AF-A0A950NHI0-F1
#
_cell.length_a   1.000
_cell.length_b   1.000
_cell.length_c   1.000
_cell.angle_alpha   90.00
_cell.angle_beta   90.00
_cell.angle_gamma   90.00
#
_symmetry.space_group_name_H-M   'P 1'
#
loop_
_entity.id
_entity.type
_entity.pdbx_description
1 polymer ?
#
loop_
_entity_poly.entity_id
_entity_poly.type
_entity_poly.pdbx_seq_one_letter_code
_entity_poly.pdbx_strand_id
1 'polypeptide(L)'
;MSAMLQRHELGVTWIEQSSMSRTAHAILSDGRVWLIDPFEDDAAPQAASALGPPAGVLQLLDRHNRDCQTIATGVGIPLLRLPERVPETPFEV
;
A
#
# COMPACT_ATOMS: atom_id res chain seq x y z
N MET A 1 8.42 -1.39 -14.12
CA MET A 1 8.88 0.03 -14.06
C MET A 1 9.34 0.24 -12.64
N SER A 2 10.50 0.85 -12.37
CA SER A 2 11.06 0.87 -11.01
C SER A 2 10.91 2.25 -10.35
N ALA A 3 10.09 2.31 -9.31
CA ALA A 3 9.89 3.45 -8.43
C ALA A 3 11.10 3.69 -7.52
N MET A 4 11.25 4.91 -7.04
CA MET A 4 12.20 5.20 -5.96
C MET A 4 11.62 4.67 -4.65
N LEU A 5 12.36 3.79 -3.97
CA LEU A 5 12.00 3.27 -2.65
C LEU A 5 12.61 4.12 -1.54
N GLN A 6 11.78 4.50 -0.57
CA GLN A 6 12.19 5.13 0.68
C GLN A 6 11.82 4.23 1.85
N ARG A 7 12.76 4.00 2.76
CA ARG A 7 12.57 3.17 3.96
C ARG A 7 12.54 4.04 5.19
N HIS A 8 11.66 3.74 6.13
CA HIS A 8 11.50 4.44 7.39
C HIS A 8 11.03 3.47 8.48
N GLU A 9 11.02 3.93 9.74
CA GLU A 9 10.64 3.09 10.89
C GLU A 9 9.23 2.48 10.74
N LEU A 10 8.30 3.25 10.18
CA LEU A 10 6.92 2.81 9.95
C LEU A 10 6.72 1.93 8.71
N GLY A 11 7.76 1.68 7.90
CA GLY A 11 7.66 0.86 6.69
C GLY A 11 8.37 1.41 5.45
N VAL A 12 7.72 1.31 4.29
CA VAL A 12 8.30 1.63 2.99
C VAL A 12 7.34 2.48 2.16
N THR A 13 7.88 3.48 1.47
CA THR A 13 7.18 4.30 0.48
C THR A 13 7.80 4.05 -0.89
N TRP A 14 6.99 3.92 -1.94
CA TRP A 14 7.48 3.87 -3.32
C TRP A 14 6.86 4.99 -4.16
N ILE A 15 7.73 5.72 -4.86
CA ILE A 15 7.40 6.95 -5.57
C ILE A 15 7.74 6.77 -7.05
N GLU A 16 6.70 6.82 -7.89
CA GLU A 16 6.84 6.77 -9.34
C GLU A 16 7.73 7.94 -9.83
N GLN A 17 8.69 7.63 -10.69
CA GLN A 17 9.59 8.63 -11.28
C GLN A 17 8.98 9.22 -12.57
N SER A 18 7.77 9.76 -12.46
CA SER A 18 7.01 10.41 -13.54
C SER A 18 6.61 11.83 -13.14
N SER A 19 6.14 12.63 -14.09
CA SER A 19 5.61 13.98 -13.80
C SER A 19 4.38 13.98 -12.87
N MET A 20 3.65 12.86 -12.78
CA MET A 20 2.51 12.70 -11.89
C MET A 20 2.94 12.25 -10.49
N SER A 21 4.06 11.54 -10.39
CA SER A 21 4.69 11.10 -9.12
C SER A 21 3.72 10.37 -8.18
N ARG A 22 3.03 9.35 -8.69
CA ARG A 22 2.17 8.48 -7.87
C ARG A 22 2.99 7.93 -6.70
N THR A 23 2.44 8.02 -5.49
CA THR A 23 3.11 7.60 -4.26
C THR A 23 2.25 6.60 -3.52
N ALA A 24 2.84 5.49 -3.10
CA ALA A 24 2.19 4.42 -2.36
C ALA A 24 3.03 4.03 -1.15
N HIS A 25 2.37 3.41 -0.16
CA HIS A 25 2.99 3.08 1.11
C HIS A 25 2.69 1.64 1.53
N ALA A 26 3.63 1.03 2.23
CA ALA A 26 3.45 -0.17 3.03
C ALA A 26 3.76 0.20 4.47
N ILE A 27 2.73 0.24 5.32
CA ILE A 27 2.81 0.65 6.72
C ILE A 27 2.74 -0.59 7.61
N LEU A 28 3.74 -0.76 8.48
CA LEU A 28 3.74 -1.81 9.50
C LEU A 28 3.00 -1.33 10.75
N SER A 29 1.95 -2.05 11.16
CA SER A 29 1.31 -1.89 12.45
C SER A 29 0.95 -3.23 13.06
N ASP A 30 1.22 -3.40 14.34
CA ASP A 30 0.88 -4.61 15.11
C ASP A 30 1.32 -5.92 14.42
N GLY A 31 2.49 -5.87 13.79
CA GLY A 31 3.06 -7.02 13.06
C GLY A 31 2.41 -7.32 11.71
N ARG A 32 1.51 -6.46 11.20
CA ARG A 32 0.84 -6.61 9.90
C ARG A 32 1.10 -5.41 9.00
N VAL A 33 1.10 -5.64 7.69
CA VAL A 33 1.42 -4.63 6.68
C VAL A 33 0.16 -4.15 5.96
N TRP A 34 -0.04 -2.84 5.92
CA TRP A 34 -1.14 -2.20 5.21
C TRP A 34 -0.62 -1.50 3.96
N LEU A 35 -1.18 -1.83 2.81
CA LEU A 35 -0.82 -1.22 1.53
C LEU A 35 -1.74 -0.02 1.27
N ILE A 36 -1.18 1.16 1.11
CA ILE A 36 -1.92 2.41 0.92
C ILE A 36 -1.76 2.87 -0.52
N ASP A 37 -2.88 2.93 -1.25
CA ASP A 37 -2.97 3.27 -2.67
C ASP A 37 -1.89 2.59 -3.55
N PRO A 38 -1.65 1.27 -3.41
CA PRO A 38 -0.56 0.61 -4.11
C PRO A 38 -0.73 0.67 -5.64
N PHE A 39 0.41 0.68 -6.31
CA PHE A 39 0.51 0.54 -7.76
C PHE A 39 1.61 -0.48 -8.11
N GLU A 40 1.52 -1.06 -9.30
CA GLU A 40 2.44 -2.07 -9.81
C GLU A 40 3.87 -1.53 -9.87
N ASP A 41 4.79 -2.27 -9.27
CA ASP A 41 6.23 -1.97 -9.24
C ASP A 41 7.01 -3.27 -9.09
N ASP A 42 8.22 -3.32 -9.66
CA ASP A 42 9.03 -4.53 -9.69
C ASP A 42 9.69 -4.84 -8.33
N ALA A 43 9.98 -3.80 -7.51
CA ALA A 43 10.74 -3.92 -6.27
C ALA A 43 9.90 -3.70 -5.00
N ALA A 44 8.83 -2.91 -5.08
CA ALA A 44 7.98 -2.57 -3.95
C ALA A 44 7.29 -3.78 -3.29
N PRO A 45 6.76 -4.78 -4.03
CA PRO A 45 6.12 -5.95 -3.41
C PRO A 45 7.08 -6.74 -2.51
N GLN A 46 8.32 -6.91 -2.96
CA GLN A 46 9.37 -7.56 -2.17
C GLN A 46 9.74 -6.73 -0.94
N ALA A 47 9.85 -5.40 -1.09
CA ALA A 47 10.17 -4.51 0.02
C ALA A 47 9.05 -4.47 1.07
N ALA A 48 7.79 -4.49 0.65
CA ALA A 48 6.63 -4.53 1.54
C ALA A 48 6.52 -5.88 2.27
N SER A 49 6.69 -6.99 1.55
CA SER A 49 6.62 -8.35 2.12
C SER A 49 7.72 -8.60 3.17
N ALA A 50 8.86 -7.91 3.06
CA ALA A 50 9.93 -7.98 4.06
C ALA A 50 9.57 -7.32 5.41
N LEU A 51 8.52 -6.50 5.47
CA LEU A 51 8.05 -5.89 6.72
C LEU A 51 7.16 -6.84 7.55
N GLY A 52 6.41 -7.72 6.90
CA GLY A 52 5.45 -8.62 7.55
C GLY A 52 4.32 -9.07 6.62
N PRO A 53 3.37 -9.89 7.13
CA PRO A 53 2.24 -10.37 6.36
C PRO A 53 1.28 -9.21 6.01
N PRO A 54 0.80 -9.12 4.76
CA PRO A 54 -0.14 -8.09 4.37
C PRO A 54 -1.52 -8.31 5.01
N ALA A 55 -2.14 -7.23 5.47
CA ALA A 55 -3.44 -7.21 6.12
C ALA A 55 -4.58 -6.80 5.19
N GLY A 56 -4.30 -5.87 4.29
CA GLY A 56 -5.30 -5.27 3.41
C GLY A 56 -4.73 -4.12 2.58
N VAL A 57 -5.48 -3.75 1.55
CA VAL A 57 -5.25 -2.56 0.74
C VAL A 57 -6.22 -1.47 1.17
N LEU A 58 -5.72 -0.29 1.54
CA LEU A 58 -6.51 0.91 1.74
C LEU A 58 -6.39 1.77 0.48
N GLN A 59 -7.52 1.99 -0.20
CA GLN A 59 -7.61 2.89 -1.34
C GLN A 59 -8.26 4.20 -0.89
N LEU A 60 -7.49 5.27 -0.84
CA LEU A 60 -7.92 6.58 -0.30
C LEU A 60 -8.40 7.53 -1.40
N LEU A 61 -8.34 7.10 -2.67
CA LEU A 61 -8.86 7.86 -3.81
C LEU A 61 -9.74 7.00 -4.72
N ASP A 62 -10.99 7.38 -4.93
CA ASP A 62 -11.97 6.67 -5.78
C ASP A 62 -11.87 7.02 -7.27
N ARG A 63 -11.43 8.24 -7.60
CA ARG A 63 -11.26 8.71 -8.99
C ARG A 63 -10.05 8.13 -9.72
N HIS A 64 -9.16 7.44 -8.99
CA HIS A 64 -7.98 6.80 -9.58
C HIS A 64 -7.64 5.54 -8.79
N ASN A 65 -8.29 4.42 -9.13
CA ASN A 65 -8.19 3.15 -8.40
C ASN A 65 -6.80 2.50 -8.40
N ARG A 66 -5.87 3.00 -9.24
CA ARG A 66 -4.52 2.45 -9.43
C ARG A 66 -4.61 0.93 -9.66
N ASP A 67 -3.71 0.17 -9.05
CA ASP A 67 -3.68 -1.29 -9.15
C ASP A 67 -4.22 -1.95 -7.87
N CYS A 68 -4.93 -1.19 -7.02
CA CYS A 68 -5.37 -1.63 -5.69
C CYS A 68 -6.13 -2.96 -5.72
N GLN A 69 -7.09 -3.11 -6.65
CA GLN A 69 -7.88 -4.32 -6.78
C GLN A 69 -7.06 -5.51 -7.33
N THR A 70 -6.21 -5.26 -8.32
CA THR A 70 -5.33 -6.29 -8.89
C THR A 70 -4.37 -6.81 -7.83
N ILE A 71 -3.73 -5.91 -7.07
CA ILE A 71 -2.79 -6.26 -6.00
C ILE A 71 -3.51 -6.99 -4.87
N ALA A 72 -4.64 -6.47 -4.38
CA ALA A 72 -5.41 -7.11 -3.31
C ALA A 72 -5.83 -8.54 -3.68
N THR A 73 -6.30 -8.72 -4.93
CA THR A 73 -6.70 -10.03 -5.46
C THR A 73 -5.49 -10.96 -5.62
N GLY A 74 -4.37 -10.45 -6.14
CA GLY A 74 -3.16 -11.22 -6.39
C GLY A 74 -2.54 -11.82 -5.12
N VAL A 75 -2.70 -11.17 -3.97
CA VAL A 75 -2.19 -11.66 -2.68
C VAL A 75 -3.28 -12.13 -1.71
N GLY A 76 -4.55 -12.13 -2.13
CA GLY A 76 -5.66 -12.68 -1.35
C GLY A 76 -6.04 -11.88 -0.09
N ILE A 77 -5.93 -10.55 -0.11
CA ILE A 77 -6.24 -9.66 1.03
C ILE A 77 -7.43 -8.74 0.73
N PRO A 78 -8.15 -8.24 1.75
CA PRO A 78 -9.26 -7.31 1.54
C PRO A 78 -8.81 -5.98 0.91
N LEU A 79 -9.66 -5.43 0.05
CA LEU A 79 -9.57 -4.06 -0.45
C LEU A 79 -10.64 -3.20 0.25
N LEU A 80 -10.21 -2.16 0.94
CA LEU A 80 -11.07 -1.17 1.58
C LEU A 80 -10.99 0.14 0.79
N ARG A 81 -12.09 0.55 0.16
CA ARG A 81 -12.17 1.79 -0.63
C ARG A 81 -12.83 2.88 0.19
N LEU A 82 -12.15 4.02 0.31
CA LEU A 82 -12.59 5.17 1.09
C LEU A 82 -13.19 4.78 2.46
N PRO A 83 -12.48 3.96 3.25
CA PRO A 83 -13.04 3.51 4.53
C PRO A 83 -13.23 4.72 5.45
N GLU A 84 -14.43 4.88 6.01
CA GLU A 84 -14.67 5.82 7.13
C GLU A 84 -14.04 5.32 8.44
N ARG A 85 -13.72 4.03 8.50
CA ARG A 85 -13.05 3.37 9.62
C ARG A 85 -12.36 2.10 9.14
N VAL A 86 -11.25 1.75 9.78
CA VAL A 86 -10.59 0.45 9.61
C VAL A 86 -10.55 -0.22 10.98
N PRO A 87 -11.53 -1.09 11.31
CA PRO A 87 -11.64 -1.70 12.63
C PRO A 87 -10.38 -2.48 13.02
N GLU A 88 -10.01 -2.44 14.31
CA GLU A 88 -8.89 -3.21 14.85
C GLU A 88 -7.53 -2.82 14.23
N THR A 89 -7.36 -1.53 13.91
CA THR A 89 -6.12 -0.93 13.38
C THR A 89 -5.83 0.41 14.07
N PRO A 90 -4.61 0.95 13.99
CA PRO A 90 -4.30 2.27 14.53
C PRO A 90 -4.79 3.44 13.64
N PHE A 91 -5.47 3.16 12.52
CA PHE A 91 -5.82 4.20 11.56
C PHE A 91 -7.09 4.93 11.99
N GLU A 92 -6.97 6.25 12.14
CA GLU A 92 -8.07 7.19 12.34
C GLU A 92 -8.29 7.97 11.04
N VAL A 93 -9.55 8.33 10.74
CA VAL A 93 -9.96 9.06 9.53
C VAL A 93 -10.34 10.50 9.90
#